data_AF-A0A966BB92-F1
#
_entry.id   AF-A0A966BB92-F1
#
_cell.length_a   1.000
_cell.length_b   1.000
_cell.length_c   1.000
_cell.angle_alpha   90.00
_cell.angle_beta   90.00
_cell.angle_gamma   90.00
#
_symmetry.space_group_name_H-M   'P 1'
#
loop_
_entity.id
_entity.type
_entity.pdbx_description
1 polymer ?
#
loop_
_entity_poly.entity_id
_entity_poly.type
_entity_poly.pdbx_seq_one_letter_code
_entity_poly.pdbx_strand_id
1 'polypeptide(L)'
;MPSDSAIFITEGATCAQVADLLVGIDEVELLGFAARTHVEQCLRCQAEAASYRRLRRTMRSLAAEPASVDSMLEHEIMVALDVEDGRVVSRVPRGAAAVATLGGLA
;
A
#
# COMPACT_ATOMS: atom_id res chain seq x y z
N MET A 1 -3.88 -11.97 -18.58
CA MET A 1 -4.61 -13.01 -17.82
C MET A 1 -4.86 -12.47 -16.42
N PRO A 2 -6.12 -12.27 -15.98
CA PRO A 2 -6.39 -12.04 -14.57
C PRO A 2 -6.44 -13.39 -13.85
N SER A 3 -5.58 -13.53 -12.83
CA SER A 3 -5.56 -14.68 -11.94
C SER A 3 -6.75 -14.57 -10.98
N ASP A 4 -7.87 -15.16 -11.38
CA ASP A 4 -9.11 -15.21 -10.62
C ASP A 4 -8.98 -16.20 -9.45
N SER A 5 -8.20 -15.80 -8.44
CA SER A 5 -8.05 -16.53 -7.18
C SER A 5 -9.23 -16.19 -6.27
N ALA A 6 -10.45 -16.46 -6.73
CA ALA A 6 -11.60 -16.43 -5.85
C ALA A 6 -11.39 -17.48 -4.75
N ILE A 7 -11.42 -17.04 -3.49
CA ILE A 7 -11.28 -17.94 -2.35
C ILE A 7 -12.62 -18.67 -2.21
N PHE A 8 -12.69 -19.88 -2.74
CA PHE A 8 -13.91 -20.69 -2.77
C PHE A 8 -14.09 -21.49 -1.48
N ILE A 9 -15.13 -21.17 -0.71
CA ILE A 9 -15.73 -22.10 0.26
C ILE A 9 -17.05 -22.55 -0.37
N THR A 10 -17.15 -23.82 -0.76
CA THR A 10 -18.25 -24.33 -1.58
C THR A 10 -19.41 -24.93 -0.79
N GLU A 11 -19.32 -25.07 0.53
CA GLU A 11 -20.42 -25.56 1.37
C GLU A 11 -20.43 -24.86 2.74
N GLY A 12 -21.55 -24.18 3.06
CA GLY A 12 -21.84 -23.61 4.37
C GLY A 12 -20.74 -22.74 4.98
N ALA A 13 -20.57 -21.50 4.51
CA ALA A 13 -19.62 -20.57 5.11
C ALA A 13 -20.04 -20.25 6.56
N THR A 14 -19.19 -20.60 7.54
CA THR A 14 -19.37 -20.22 8.94
C THR A 14 -18.92 -18.77 9.17
N CYS A 15 -19.43 -18.11 10.22
CA CYS A 15 -18.99 -16.74 10.53
C CYS A 15 -17.47 -16.63 10.73
N ALA A 16 -16.83 -17.64 11.33
CA ALA A 16 -15.39 -17.65 11.55
C ALA A 16 -14.61 -17.66 10.23
N GLN A 17 -15.00 -18.55 9.31
CA GLN A 17 -14.40 -18.60 7.98
C GLN A 17 -14.61 -17.31 7.19
N VAL A 18 -15.81 -16.72 7.25
CA VAL A 18 -16.09 -15.43 6.59
C VAL A 18 -15.26 -14.32 7.19
N ALA A 19 -15.11 -14.26 8.51
CA ALA A 19 -14.30 -13.26 9.20
C ALA A 19 -12.83 -13.29 8.73
N ASP A 20 -12.24 -14.48 8.62
CA ASP A 20 -10.86 -14.64 8.12
C ASP A 20 -10.72 -14.15 6.67
N LEU A 21 -11.72 -14.40 5.82
CA LEU A 21 -11.71 -13.93 4.44
C LEU A 21 -11.84 -12.39 4.33
N LEU A 22 -12.64 -11.76 5.20
CA LEU A 22 -12.88 -10.31 5.18
C LEU A 22 -11.62 -9.47 5.44
N VAL A 23 -10.61 -10.05 6.12
CA VAL A 23 -9.32 -9.39 6.39
C VAL A 23 -8.57 -9.07 5.10
N GLY A 24 -8.58 -10.01 4.15
CA GLY A 24 -7.74 -9.98 2.94
C GLY A 24 -8.37 -9.34 1.70
N ILE A 25 -9.67 -9.01 1.74
CA ILE A 25 -10.39 -8.50 0.57
C ILE A 25 -10.80 -7.05 0.77
N ASP A 26 -10.79 -6.25 -0.30
CA ASP A 26 -11.29 -4.88 -0.26
C ASP A 26 -12.82 -4.80 -0.27
N GLU A 27 -13.44 -5.66 -1.07
CA GLU A 27 -14.86 -5.66 -1.41
C GLU A 27 -15.47 -7.06 -1.20
N VAL A 28 -16.72 -7.10 -0.73
CA VAL A 28 -17.44 -8.34 -0.40
C VAL A 28 -17.78 -9.11 -1.69
N GLU A 29 -17.86 -8.40 -2.80
CA GLU A 29 -18.09 -8.89 -4.15
C GLU A 29 -16.99 -9.84 -4.65
N LEU A 30 -15.79 -9.75 -4.07
CA LEU A 30 -14.64 -10.64 -4.37
C LEU A 30 -14.73 -11.99 -3.64
N LEU A 31 -15.70 -12.15 -2.72
CA LEU A 31 -15.94 -13.42 -2.06
C LEU A 31 -16.57 -14.44 -3.01
N GLY A 32 -16.26 -15.72 -2.79
CA GLY A 32 -17.05 -16.81 -3.36
C GLY A 32 -18.52 -16.72 -2.92
N PHE A 33 -19.42 -17.27 -3.76
CA PHE A 33 -20.87 -17.17 -3.60
C PHE A 33 -21.37 -17.45 -2.18
N ALA A 34 -20.96 -18.57 -1.56
CA ALA A 34 -21.45 -18.95 -0.23
C ALA A 34 -21.06 -17.94 0.86
N ALA A 35 -19.83 -17.42 0.82
CA ALA A 35 -19.38 -16.42 1.77
C ALA A 35 -20.08 -15.07 1.56
N ARG A 36 -20.30 -14.67 0.30
CA ARG A 36 -21.10 -13.48 -0.03
C ARG A 36 -22.53 -13.60 0.48
N THR A 37 -23.22 -14.70 0.18
CA THR A 37 -24.59 -14.95 0.67
C THR A 37 -24.65 -14.94 2.20
N HIS A 38 -23.65 -15.51 2.88
CA HIS A 38 -23.57 -15.45 4.33
C HIS A 38 -23.47 -14.00 4.83
N VAL A 39 -22.60 -13.16 4.24
CA VAL A 39 -22.50 -11.74 4.61
C VAL A 39 -23.84 -11.02 4.37
N GLU A 40 -24.51 -11.28 3.25
CA GLU A 40 -25.81 -10.66 2.95
C GLU A 40 -26.91 -11.04 3.96
N GLN A 41 -26.81 -12.20 4.62
CA GLN A 41 -27.82 -12.71 5.56
C GLN A 41 -27.44 -12.56 7.04
N CYS A 42 -26.16 -12.34 7.37
CA CYS A 42 -25.67 -12.34 8.75
C CYS A 42 -25.23 -10.94 9.21
N LEU A 43 -25.99 -10.32 10.13
CA LEU A 43 -25.72 -8.98 10.67
C LEU A 43 -24.32 -8.83 11.31
N ARG A 44 -23.80 -9.89 11.93
CA ARG A 44 -22.45 -9.88 12.51
C ARG A 44 -21.40 -9.69 11.41
N CYS A 45 -21.47 -10.48 10.35
CA CYS A 45 -20.54 -10.42 9.23
C CYS A 45 -20.68 -9.13 8.42
N GLN A 46 -21.89 -8.54 8.37
CA GLN A 46 -22.10 -7.21 7.79
C GLN A 46 -21.39 -6.11 8.57
N ALA A 47 -21.51 -6.14 9.91
CA ALA A 47 -20.84 -5.18 10.78
C ALA A 47 -19.31 -5.30 10.65
N GLU A 48 -18.80 -6.53 10.61
CA GLU A 48 -17.39 -6.82 10.44
C GLU A 48 -16.85 -6.34 9.07
N ALA A 49 -17.57 -6.63 7.98
CA ALA A 49 -17.24 -6.13 6.64
C ALA A 49 -17.28 -4.60 6.56
N ALA A 50 -18.21 -3.94 7.27
CA ALA A 50 -18.24 -2.48 7.34
C ALA A 50 -17.05 -1.92 8.16
N SER A 51 -16.67 -2.59 9.25
CA SER A 51 -15.52 -2.22 10.09
C SER A 51 -14.21 -2.28 9.29
N TYR A 52 -13.94 -3.40 8.62
CA TYR A 52 -12.75 -3.56 7.79
C TYR A 52 -12.70 -2.54 6.64
N ARG A 53 -13.83 -2.26 5.99
CA ARG A 53 -13.91 -1.20 4.97
C ARG A 53 -13.56 0.17 5.53
N ARG A 54 -14.02 0.52 6.75
CA ARG A 54 -13.66 1.78 7.41
C ARG A 54 -12.17 1.83 7.73
N LEU A 55 -11.62 0.76 8.31
CA LEU A 55 -10.20 0.65 8.63
C LEU A 55 -9.33 0.87 7.39
N ARG A 56 -9.64 0.20 6.28
CA ARG A 56 -8.90 0.37 5.02
C ARG A 56 -9.00 1.77 4.45
N ARG A 57 -10.17 2.43 4.54
CA ARG A 57 -10.29 3.84 4.13
C ARG A 57 -9.39 4.74 4.98
N THR A 58 -9.34 4.52 6.29
CA THR A 58 -8.44 5.27 7.18
C THR A 58 -6.97 5.03 6.83
N MET A 59 -6.57 3.77 6.61
CA MET A 59 -5.20 3.45 6.20
C MET A 59 -4.83 4.10 4.86
N ARG A 60 -5.73 4.08 3.88
CA ARG A 60 -5.52 4.77 2.58
C ARG A 60 -5.42 6.28 2.75
N SER A 61 -6.22 6.88 3.64
CA SER A 61 -6.13 8.30 3.96
C SER A 61 -4.77 8.65 4.56
N LEU A 62 -4.27 7.83 5.49
CA LEU A 62 -2.95 8.02 6.09
C LEU A 62 -1.83 7.84 5.07
N ALA A 63 -1.94 6.85 4.18
CA ALA A 63 -0.96 6.61 3.12
C ALA A 63 -0.95 7.72 2.05
N ALA A 64 -2.08 8.42 1.87
CA ALA A 64 -2.19 9.55 0.95
C ALA A 64 -1.62 10.85 1.53
N GLU A 65 -1.34 10.91 2.84
CA GLU A 65 -0.70 12.05 3.44
C GLU A 65 0.75 12.14 2.92
N PRO A 66 1.15 13.26 2.30
CA PRO A 66 2.49 13.38 1.75
C PRO A 66 3.51 13.33 2.88
N ALA A 67 4.24 12.23 2.97
CA ALA A 67 5.42 12.16 3.82
C ALA A 67 6.45 13.14 3.28
N SER A 68 6.97 14.03 4.13
CA SER A 68 8.12 14.86 3.78
C SER A 68 9.32 13.92 3.60
N VAL A 69 9.67 13.63 2.36
CA VAL A 69 10.88 12.88 2.04
C VAL A 69 12.06 13.84 2.08
N ASP A 70 13.14 13.46 2.76
CA ASP A 70 14.37 14.24 2.71
C ASP A 70 14.87 14.32 1.24
N SER A 71 15.10 15.55 0.78
CA SER A 71 15.65 15.82 -0.54
C SER A 71 16.99 15.12 -0.84
N MET A 72 17.73 14.70 0.19
CA MET A 72 18.99 13.96 0.05
C MET A 72 18.82 12.43 0.00
N LEU A 73 17.64 11.91 0.32
CA LEU A 73 17.42 10.46 0.42
C LEU A 73 17.73 9.71 -0.89
N GLU A 74 17.37 10.29 -2.05
CA GLU A 74 17.71 9.70 -3.35
C GLU A 74 19.22 9.55 -3.51
N HIS A 75 19.97 10.60 -3.15
CA HIS A 75 21.43 10.60 -3.26
C HIS A 75 22.05 9.54 -2.34
N GLU A 76 21.60 9.46 -1.09
CA GLU A 76 22.06 8.46 -0.13
C GLU A 76 21.79 7.03 -0.59
N ILE A 77 20.58 6.75 -1.11
CA ILE A 77 20.23 5.44 -1.67
C ILE A 77 21.17 5.10 -2.83
N MET A 78 21.41 6.03 -3.74
CA MET A 78 22.26 5.77 -4.91
C MET A 78 23.73 5.55 -4.53
N VAL A 79 24.23 6.30 -3.53
CA VAL A 79 25.58 6.07 -2.99
C VAL A 79 25.67 4.69 -2.33
N ALA A 80 24.67 4.30 -1.54
CA ALA A 80 24.63 2.98 -0.93
C ALA A 80 24.62 1.84 -1.96
N LEU A 81 23.83 1.98 -3.03
CA LEU A 81 23.79 1.00 -4.12
C LEU A 81 25.12 0.93 -4.90
N ASP A 82 25.77 2.07 -5.17
CA ASP A 82 27.07 2.08 -5.85
C ASP A 82 28.17 1.40 -5.02
N VAL A 83 28.12 1.54 -3.70
CA VAL A 83 29.04 0.84 -2.78
C VAL A 83 28.87 -0.66 -2.86
N GLU A 84 27.63 -1.16 -2.83
CA GLU A 84 27.33 -2.61 -2.98
C GLU A 84 27.72 -3.13 -4.37
N ASP A 85 27.54 -2.31 -5.42
CA ASP A 85 27.94 -2.63 -6.79
C ASP A 85 29.45 -2.53 -7.04
N GLY A 86 30.24 -2.04 -6.07
CA GLY A 86 31.68 -1.78 -6.23
C GLY A 86 32.01 -0.67 -7.24
N ARG A 87 31.05 0.19 -7.58
CA ARG A 87 31.21 1.31 -8.52
C ARG A 87 31.73 2.53 -7.77
N VAL A 88 32.87 3.08 -8.20
CA VAL A 88 33.36 4.36 -7.68
C VAL A 88 32.87 5.49 -8.60
N VAL A 89 31.65 5.98 -8.35
CA VAL A 89 31.06 7.11 -9.09
C VAL A 89 30.88 8.28 -8.13
N SER A 90 31.48 9.43 -8.42
CA SER A 90 31.18 10.67 -7.69
C SER A 90 29.83 11.22 -8.17
N ARG A 91 28.74 10.94 -7.45
CA ARG A 91 27.42 11.53 -7.72
C ARG A 91 27.32 12.90 -7.07
N VAL A 92 26.83 13.90 -7.80
CA VAL A 92 26.45 15.21 -7.24
C VAL A 92 24.96 15.16 -6.90
N PRO A 93 24.54 15.55 -5.68
CA PRO A 93 23.12 15.54 -5.31
C PRO A 93 22.31 16.49 -6.19
N ARG A 94 21.21 15.98 -6.77
CA ARG A 94 20.36 16.72 -7.73
C ARG A 94 19.49 17.84 -7.11
N GLY A 95 19.49 17.98 -5.78
CA GLY A 95 18.80 19.05 -5.05
C GLY A 95 19.72 20.17 -4.54
N ALA A 96 21.04 19.98 -4.60
CA ALA A 96 22.01 21.01 -4.23
C ALA A 96 22.22 21.97 -5.41
N ALA A 97 21.17 22.66 -5.83
CA ALA A 97 21.35 23.90 -6.56
C ALA A 97 22.01 24.88 -5.60
N ALA A 98 23.34 24.82 -5.50
CA ALA A 98 24.13 25.93 -5.01
C ALA A 98 23.83 27.09 -5.96
N VAL A 99 22.90 27.96 -5.56
CA VAL A 99 22.74 29.27 -6.16
C VAL A 99 24.02 30.02 -5.85
N ALA A 100 25.02 29.84 -6.70
CA ALA A 100 26.16 30.71 -6.77
C ALA A 100 25.66 32.01 -7.41
N THR A 101 25.21 32.95 -6.58
CA THR A 101 25.21 34.35 -7.01
C THR A 101 26.67 34.74 -7.21
N LEU A 102 27.16 34.63 -8.44
CA LEU A 102 28.32 35.40 -8.88
C LEU A 102 27.89 36.88 -8.86
N GLY A 103 27.98 37.48 -7.68
CA GLY A 103 28.03 38.92 -7.50
C GLY A 103 29.27 39.44 -8.24
N GLY A 104 29.04 40.42 -9.10
CA GLY A 104 29.97 40.81 -10.16
C GLY A 104 31.27 41.45 -9.72
N LEU A 105 32.15 41.59 -10.72
CA LEU A 105 33.21 42.58 -10.79
C LEU A 105 33.32 43.03 -12.26
N ALA A 106 33.15 44.33 -12.45
CA ALA A 106 33.61 45.22 -13.53
C ALA A 106 33.47 44.79 -15.00
#